data_AF-A0A7X7XX12-F1
#
_entry.id   AF-A0A7X7XX12-F1
#
_cell.length_a   1.000
_cell.length_b   1.000
_cell.length_c   1.000
_cell.angle_alpha   90.00
_cell.angle_beta   90.00
_cell.angle_gamma   90.00
#
_symmetry.space_group_name_H-M   'P 1'
#
loop_
_entity.id
_entity.type
_entity.pdbx_description
1 polymer ?
#
loop_
_entity_poly.entity_id
_entity_poly.type
_entity_poly.pdbx_seq_one_letter_code
_entity_poly.pdbx_strand_id
1 'polypeptide(L)'
;MEIEKLEKLLKKIDSKEISPSEELVARTKEKVLEELDLIDGVLNKKAVYNRPKFRFAQLLAIISCFSLLFLLYMHGGIFDKEIYAYVHVDINPSFEMTIDSNNIVIKTVAINDSAKEFLKDLKLNKKSLDRAVEDVLEKSVDLGLINDKSNNMIISAYLTEKYSNEKKEVQNLNRILDNLKMLMSSYQGSRINAHTLMVSSEAFNSAREYHISMSRYVLFKELEKRGFQYNIEDIKNKDVSYMVEKLIQRPEDEKVKPKATFTYAPKEIAIGDVVNFDATDSYDLNGSITQYSWDFGDGANGVGEVVDHRYTEVGNFLVKLSVTNNLGVTSTYAERITVKLSSSSNARINWENGGTEGFIASSDSATISNTTEKYYDGNKSLKWDISAYGEEILEVSRDLYTIIPAGSTVTFKIWVPLGAPIRAIQPYIMTFEGNYENYQWYSSWQRYGSLKKDAWNEFTIELPEDLDMTLEQQIGVQCETIGEGNFTIYIDAIEW
;
A
#
# COMPACT_ATOMS: atom_id res chain seq x y z
N MET A 1 36.23 3.76 8.19
CA MET A 1 35.62 4.17 6.90
C MET A 1 34.15 4.52 6.99
N GLU A 2 33.33 3.85 7.82
CA GLU A 2 31.89 4.16 7.95
C GLU A 2 31.52 5.20 9.03
N ILE A 3 32.30 5.31 10.12
CA ILE A 3 32.12 6.38 11.14
C ILE A 3 32.52 7.76 10.58
N GLU A 4 33.60 7.81 9.81
CA GLU A 4 34.08 9.03 9.14
C GLU A 4 33.08 9.56 8.10
N LYS A 5 32.19 8.69 7.59
CA LYS A 5 31.07 9.07 6.71
C LYS A 5 29.89 9.62 7.50
N LEU A 6 29.58 9.08 8.68
CA LEU A 6 28.55 9.62 9.58
C LEU A 6 28.95 11.02 10.07
N GLU A 7 30.22 11.20 10.46
CA GLU A 7 30.79 12.49 10.85
C GLU A 7 30.81 13.50 9.68
N LYS A 8 31.08 13.03 8.45
CA LYS A 8 30.97 13.86 7.23
C LYS A 8 29.52 14.21 6.87
N LEU A 9 28.55 13.34 7.15
CA LEU A 9 27.14 13.59 6.91
C LEU A 9 26.60 14.63 7.90
N LEU A 10 26.93 14.48 9.19
CA LEU A 10 26.61 15.43 10.24
C LEU A 10 27.25 16.81 9.97
N LYS A 11 28.52 16.85 9.53
CA LYS A 11 29.18 18.10 9.09
C LYS A 11 28.60 18.73 7.80
N LYS A 12 27.94 17.95 6.93
CA LYS A 12 27.30 18.47 5.70
C LYS A 12 25.94 19.11 5.95
N ILE A 13 25.30 18.80 7.07
CA ILE A 13 24.02 19.38 7.47
C ILE A 13 24.22 20.85 7.91
N ASP A 14 25.38 21.19 8.47
CA ASP A 14 25.77 22.57 8.84
C ASP A 14 25.97 23.52 7.65
N SER A 15 26.08 23.02 6.41
CA SER A 15 26.49 23.84 5.26
C SER A 15 25.36 24.17 4.27
N LYS A 16 24.09 23.88 4.58
CA LYS A 16 22.95 24.26 3.74
C LYS A 16 21.97 25.14 4.53
N GLU A 17 22.10 26.44 4.31
CA GLU A 17 21.07 27.42 4.63
C GLU A 17 19.72 26.97 4.06
N ILE A 18 18.75 26.77 4.94
CA ILE A 18 17.34 26.76 4.58
C ILE A 18 16.71 27.88 5.39
N SER A 19 16.37 28.96 4.69
CA SER A 19 15.62 30.10 5.23
C SER A 19 14.21 29.64 5.65
N PRO A 20 13.75 29.94 6.88
CA PRO A 20 12.36 29.72 7.26
C PRO A 20 11.44 30.76 6.61
N SER A 21 10.40 30.24 5.94
CA SER A 21 9.30 30.96 5.30
C SER A 21 8.64 32.00 6.21
N GLU A 22 8.24 33.12 5.59
CA GLU A 22 7.65 34.35 6.15
C GLU A 22 6.39 34.18 7.05
N GLU A 23 5.90 32.95 7.23
CA GLU A 23 4.69 32.62 7.98
C GLU A 23 4.90 32.65 9.52
N LEU A 24 6.14 32.49 10.01
CA LEU A 24 6.46 32.50 11.45
C LEU A 24 6.62 33.92 12.02
N VAL A 25 7.03 34.88 11.19
CA VAL A 25 7.20 36.29 11.58
C VAL A 25 5.84 36.99 11.72
N ALA A 26 4.85 36.61 10.92
CA ALA A 26 3.50 37.16 10.99
C ALA A 26 2.77 36.78 12.29
N ARG A 27 2.84 35.50 12.72
CA ARG A 27 2.16 35.02 13.93
C ARG A 27 2.76 35.54 15.24
N THR A 28 4.05 35.87 15.24
CA THR A 28 4.73 36.40 16.43
C THR A 28 4.41 37.90 16.63
N LYS A 29 4.14 38.64 15.54
CA LYS A 29 3.83 40.07 15.58
C LYS A 29 2.41 40.36 16.09
N GLU A 30 1.43 39.50 15.78
CA GLU A 30 0.05 39.62 16.26
C GLU A 30 -0.07 39.40 17.77
N LYS A 31 0.63 38.41 18.34
CA LYS A 31 0.58 38.13 19.79
C LYS A 31 1.20 39.23 20.66
N VAL A 32 2.22 39.93 20.16
CA VAL A 32 2.87 41.02 20.89
C VAL A 32 2.01 42.30 20.91
N LEU A 33 1.18 42.51 19.88
CA LEU A 33 0.26 43.66 19.82
C LEU A 33 -0.95 43.49 20.75
N GLU A 34 -1.46 42.27 20.95
CA GLU A 34 -2.54 42.00 21.91
C GLU A 34 -2.13 42.24 23.37
N GLU A 35 -0.87 41.94 23.75
CA GLU A 35 -0.40 42.17 25.13
C GLU A 35 -0.12 43.65 25.46
N LEU A 36 0.17 44.48 24.46
CA LEU A 36 0.43 45.92 24.66
C LEU A 36 -0.87 46.73 24.86
N ASP A 37 -1.97 46.37 24.19
CA ASP A 37 -3.29 47.01 24.40
C ASP A 37 -3.85 46.75 25.81
N LEU A 38 -3.49 45.61 26.41
CA LEU A 38 -3.83 45.25 27.80
C LEU A 38 -3.12 46.12 28.83
N ILE A 39 -1.93 46.66 28.51
CA ILE A 39 -1.14 47.50 29.41
C ILE A 39 -1.64 48.95 29.40
N ASP A 40 -2.05 49.47 28.24
CA ASP A 40 -2.59 50.84 28.12
C ASP A 40 -3.98 50.99 28.78
N GLY A 41 -4.78 49.92 28.81
CA GLY A 41 -6.09 49.89 29.49
C GLY A 41 -6.02 50.04 31.01
N VAL A 42 -4.92 49.62 31.64
CA VAL A 42 -4.73 49.69 33.11
C VAL A 42 -4.30 51.10 33.55
N LEU A 43 -3.62 51.85 32.68
CA LEU A 43 -3.05 53.16 33.02
C LEU A 43 -4.05 54.34 32.93
N ASN A 44 -5.23 54.15 32.31
CA ASN A 44 -6.10 55.26 31.92
C ASN A 44 -7.38 55.51 32.74
N LYS A 45 -7.51 54.96 33.97
CA LYS A 45 -8.61 55.34 34.89
C LYS A 45 -8.14 56.32 35.99
N LYS A 46 -8.25 57.62 35.71
CA LYS A 46 -8.24 58.76 36.67
C LYS A 46 -9.58 58.83 37.45
N ALA A 47 -9.77 59.37 38.67
CA ALA A 47 -9.01 60.19 39.64
C ALA A 47 -9.75 60.21 41.01
N VAL A 48 -9.12 60.73 42.09
CA VAL A 48 -9.62 61.79 43.03
C VAL A 48 -8.71 61.93 44.29
N TYR A 49 -8.63 63.19 44.77
CA TYR A 49 -7.70 63.90 45.66
C TYR A 49 -7.62 63.50 47.17
N ASN A 50 -6.41 63.48 47.77
CA ASN A 50 -5.96 64.29 48.93
C ASN A 50 -4.63 63.79 49.56
N ARG A 51 -3.72 64.71 49.96
CA ARG A 51 -2.45 64.45 50.69
C ARG A 51 -2.56 65.03 52.13
N PRO A 52 -1.84 64.50 53.17
CA PRO A 52 -0.48 65.01 53.44
C PRO A 52 0.57 64.02 54.01
N LYS A 53 1.80 64.15 53.46
CA LYS A 53 3.12 64.24 54.12
C LYS A 53 3.73 63.12 54.98
N PHE A 54 3.16 61.92 55.12
CA PHE A 54 3.85 60.81 55.84
C PHE A 54 4.57 59.77 54.95
N ARG A 55 4.46 59.87 53.61
CA ARG A 55 4.95 58.84 52.67
C ARG A 55 6.31 59.08 52.02
N PHE A 56 6.92 60.26 52.20
CA PHE A 56 8.17 60.59 51.49
C PHE A 56 9.40 59.87 52.08
N ALA A 57 9.45 59.66 53.40
CA ALA A 57 10.53 58.92 54.04
C ALA A 57 10.49 57.41 53.72
N GLN A 58 9.28 56.83 53.59
CA GLN A 58 9.11 55.44 53.16
C GLN A 58 9.45 55.26 51.68
N LEU A 59 9.11 56.21 50.81
CA LEU A 59 9.53 56.18 49.40
C LEU A 59 11.06 56.27 49.27
N LEU A 60 11.73 57.13 50.05
CA LEU A 60 13.19 57.25 50.02
C LEU A 60 13.88 56.00 50.57
N ALA A 61 13.32 55.32 51.57
CA ALA A 61 13.82 54.04 52.08
C ALA A 61 13.60 52.89 51.09
N ILE A 62 12.48 52.90 50.34
CA ILE A 62 12.20 51.92 49.28
C ILE A 62 13.12 52.18 48.08
N ILE A 63 13.35 53.44 47.70
CA ILE A 63 14.27 53.81 46.62
C ILE A 63 15.71 53.49 47.03
N SER A 64 16.11 53.71 48.28
CA SER A 64 17.46 53.31 48.73
C SER A 64 17.62 51.79 48.81
N CYS A 65 16.60 51.06 49.26
CA CYS A 65 16.59 49.59 49.21
C CYS A 65 16.62 49.07 47.77
N PHE A 66 15.85 49.66 46.85
CA PHE A 66 15.89 49.31 45.42
C PHE A 66 17.21 49.71 44.79
N SER A 67 17.81 50.83 45.18
CA SER A 67 19.13 51.26 44.67
C SER A 67 20.23 50.37 45.21
N LEU A 68 20.12 49.88 46.45
CA LEU A 68 21.06 48.93 47.04
C LEU A 68 20.85 47.51 46.49
N LEU A 69 19.61 47.07 46.24
CA LEU A 69 19.29 45.82 45.54
C LEU A 69 19.69 45.87 44.07
N PHE A 70 19.52 47.02 43.42
CA PHE A 70 19.97 47.27 42.04
C PHE A 70 21.50 47.38 42.00
N LEU A 71 22.15 47.97 43.01
CA LEU A 71 23.60 47.94 43.14
C LEU A 71 24.11 46.55 43.50
N LEU A 72 23.40 45.73 44.28
CA LEU A 72 23.70 44.32 44.56
C LEU A 72 23.39 43.41 43.37
N TYR A 73 22.49 43.80 42.46
CA TYR A 73 22.21 43.13 41.21
C TYR A 73 23.25 43.51 40.14
N MET A 74 23.62 44.78 40.07
CA MET A 74 24.65 45.32 39.16
C MET A 74 26.09 45.02 39.63
N HIS A 75 26.31 44.90 40.95
CA HIS A 75 27.55 44.44 41.59
C HIS A 75 27.40 43.03 42.15
N GLY A 76 26.37 42.29 41.73
CA GLY A 76 26.17 40.86 41.98
C GLY A 76 27.18 39.98 41.25
N GLY A 77 28.35 40.54 40.91
CA GLY A 77 29.58 39.83 40.63
C GLY A 77 30.13 39.15 41.88
N ILE A 78 29.34 38.22 42.44
CA ILE A 78 29.83 37.18 43.33
C ILE A 78 29.48 35.84 42.67
N PHE A 79 30.29 35.53 41.65
CA PHE A 79 30.43 34.24 40.98
C PHE A 79 29.17 33.64 40.31
N ASP A 80 28.54 34.35 39.37
CA ASP A 80 27.85 33.62 38.29
C ASP A 80 28.95 33.00 37.43
N LYS A 81 29.18 31.68 37.61
CA LYS A 81 30.06 30.95 36.70
C LYS A 81 29.48 31.07 35.30
N GLU A 82 30.16 31.80 34.43
CA GLU A 82 29.73 32.02 33.07
C GLU A 82 29.53 30.68 32.36
N ILE A 83 28.34 30.47 31.78
CA ILE A 83 27.98 29.22 31.11
C ILE A 83 28.71 29.17 29.77
N TYR A 84 29.65 28.24 29.68
CA TYR A 84 30.45 28.03 28.48
C TYR A 84 29.69 27.18 27.46
N ALA A 85 29.19 26.02 27.88
CA ALA A 85 28.45 25.12 27.01
C ALA A 85 27.40 24.32 27.78
N TYR A 86 26.40 23.84 27.04
CA TYR A 86 25.45 22.83 27.49
C TYR A 86 25.84 21.49 26.85
N VAL A 87 26.01 20.45 27.66
CA VAL A 87 26.45 19.13 27.22
C VAL A 87 25.37 18.12 27.58
N HIS A 88 24.72 17.49 26.61
CA HIS A 88 23.76 16.43 26.88
C HIS A 88 24.44 15.07 26.77
N VAL A 89 24.07 14.17 27.67
CA VAL A 89 24.54 12.78 27.68
C VAL A 89 23.33 11.88 27.46
N ASP A 90 23.44 10.99 26.48
CA ASP A 90 22.42 10.04 26.08
C ASP A 90 22.96 8.61 26.17
N ILE A 91 22.53 7.89 27.20
CA ILE A 91 22.82 6.46 27.41
C ILE A 91 21.57 5.70 27.86
N ASN A 92 20.40 6.18 27.44
CA ASN A 92 19.08 5.70 27.84
C ASN A 92 18.80 5.81 29.35
N PRO A 93 19.45 6.74 30.05
CA PRO A 93 18.81 8.02 30.37
C PRO A 93 19.41 9.21 29.59
N SER A 94 18.69 10.35 29.59
CA SER A 94 19.12 11.59 28.93
C SER A 94 19.13 12.76 29.89
N PHE A 95 20.25 13.47 29.99
CA PHE A 95 20.38 14.62 30.88
C PHE A 95 21.37 15.67 30.36
N GLU A 96 21.25 16.89 30.86
CA GLU A 96 22.11 18.04 30.56
C GLU A 96 23.15 18.23 31.69
N MET A 97 24.39 18.49 31.32
CA MET A 97 25.44 19.06 32.15
C MET A 97 25.78 20.46 31.61
N THR A 98 25.63 21.49 32.44
CA THR A 98 26.09 22.85 32.13
C THR A 98 27.54 22.99 32.59
N ILE A 99 28.45 23.47 31.73
CA ILE A 99 29.88 23.60 32.06
C ILE A 99 30.37 25.06 31.99
N ASP A 100 31.39 25.38 32.79
CA ASP A 100 32.15 26.64 32.66
C ASP A 100 33.32 26.51 31.66
N SER A 101 34.04 27.60 31.42
CA SER A 101 35.16 27.66 30.47
C SER A 101 36.39 26.84 30.89
N ASN A 102 36.43 26.38 32.15
CA ASN A 102 37.44 25.43 32.64
C ASN A 102 36.96 23.97 32.55
N ASN A 103 35.84 23.72 31.86
CA ASN A 103 35.19 22.42 31.70
C ASN A 103 34.71 21.82 33.02
N ILE A 104 34.41 22.65 34.02
CA ILE A 104 33.85 22.20 35.28
C ILE A 104 32.33 22.19 35.17
N VAL A 105 31.71 21.08 35.57
CA VAL A 105 30.25 20.95 35.62
C VAL A 105 29.70 21.86 36.70
N ILE A 106 28.90 22.85 36.28
CA ILE A 106 28.23 23.81 37.15
C ILE A 106 26.93 23.19 37.68
N LYS A 107 26.16 22.59 36.78
CA LYS A 107 24.79 22.14 37.02
C LYS A 107 24.49 20.89 36.19
N THR A 108 23.61 20.04 36.72
CA THR A 108 23.05 18.90 36.01
C THR A 108 21.53 18.93 36.06
N VAL A 109 20.87 18.56 34.96
CA VAL A 109 19.41 18.60 34.81
C VAL A 109 18.94 17.34 34.07
N ALA A 110 18.02 16.58 34.67
CA ALA A 110 17.38 15.46 33.99
C ALA A 110 16.47 15.95 32.85
N ILE A 111 16.59 15.35 31.66
CA ILE A 111 15.75 15.67 30.51
C ILE A 111 14.54 14.72 30.43
N ASN A 112 14.71 13.45 30.82
CA ASN A 112 13.64 12.45 30.88
C ASN A 112 13.50 11.84 32.29
N ASP A 113 12.44 11.07 32.50
CA ASP A 113 12.16 10.48 33.81
C ASP A 113 13.21 9.47 34.25
N SER A 114 13.76 8.67 33.33
CA SER A 114 14.85 7.75 33.66
C SER A 114 16.11 8.48 34.13
N ALA A 115 16.38 9.68 33.64
CA ALA A 115 17.48 10.50 34.12
C ALA A 115 17.26 11.06 35.53
N LYS A 116 16.02 11.29 35.96
CA LYS A 116 15.76 11.76 37.34
C LYS A 116 16.26 10.74 38.37
N GLU A 117 15.95 9.46 38.14
CA GLU A 117 16.44 8.38 39.01
C GLU A 117 17.93 8.12 38.79
N PHE A 118 18.41 8.17 37.55
CA PHE A 118 19.83 7.96 37.26
C PHE A 118 20.74 9.02 37.90
N LEU A 119 20.32 10.29 37.96
CA LEU A 119 21.12 11.36 38.57
C LEU A 119 21.06 11.36 40.11
N LYS A 120 20.14 10.60 40.71
CA LYS A 120 20.05 10.45 42.16
C LYS A 120 21.37 9.91 42.69
N ASP A 121 21.89 10.52 43.75
CA ASP A 121 23.17 10.19 44.40
C ASP A 121 24.43 10.38 43.53
N LEU A 122 24.30 10.83 42.28
CA LEU A 122 25.43 11.09 41.38
C LEU A 122 25.91 12.55 41.54
N LYS A 123 27.05 12.74 42.21
CA LYS A 123 27.61 14.07 42.50
C LYS A 123 28.51 14.56 41.37
N LEU A 124 27.90 15.07 40.32
CA LEU A 124 28.60 15.56 39.13
C LEU A 124 29.06 17.03 39.23
N ASN A 125 28.33 17.87 39.97
CA ASN A 125 28.67 19.30 40.08
C ASN A 125 30.04 19.49 40.72
N LYS A 126 30.81 20.46 40.21
CA LYS A 126 32.19 20.81 40.57
C LYS A 126 33.26 19.81 40.11
N LYS A 127 32.89 18.72 39.43
CA LYS A 127 33.86 17.84 38.76
C LYS A 127 34.22 18.41 37.38
N SER A 128 35.40 18.08 36.89
CA SER A 128 35.73 18.27 35.49
C SER A 128 34.86 17.34 34.63
N LEU A 129 34.55 17.77 33.40
CA LEU A 129 33.60 17.08 32.53
C LEU A 129 34.01 15.62 32.23
N ASP A 130 35.30 15.36 32.06
CA ASP A 130 35.86 14.01 31.90
C ASP A 130 35.59 13.13 33.11
N ARG A 131 35.84 13.63 34.34
CA ARG A 131 35.54 12.90 35.57
C ARG A 131 34.05 12.66 35.78
N ALA A 132 33.22 13.65 35.44
CA ALA A 132 31.78 13.50 35.48
C ALA A 132 31.29 12.42 34.50
N VAL A 133 31.88 12.34 33.30
CA VAL A 133 31.57 11.28 32.33
C VAL A 133 32.07 9.91 32.83
N GLU A 134 33.24 9.82 33.46
CA GLU A 134 33.71 8.58 34.09
C GLU A 134 32.72 8.05 35.14
N ASP A 135 32.22 8.91 36.04
CA ASP A 135 31.24 8.48 37.06
C ASP A 135 29.93 8.00 36.41
N VAL A 136 29.51 8.64 35.31
CA VAL A 136 28.31 8.25 34.56
C VAL A 136 28.52 6.87 33.94
N LEU A 137 29.69 6.59 33.40
CA LEU A 137 30.03 5.29 32.82
C LEU A 137 30.04 4.19 33.88
N GLU A 138 30.66 4.45 35.04
CA GLU A 138 30.69 3.51 36.17
C GLU A 138 29.27 3.16 36.64
N LYS A 139 28.45 4.17 36.91
CA LYS A 139 27.05 3.96 37.31
C LYS A 139 26.23 3.26 36.22
N SER A 140 26.49 3.53 34.95
CA SER A 140 25.78 2.90 33.83
C SER A 140 26.11 1.40 33.72
N VAL A 141 27.34 0.99 34.06
CA VAL A 141 27.70 -0.43 34.18
C VAL A 141 27.00 -1.07 35.38
N ASP A 142 27.04 -0.43 36.54
CA ASP A 142 26.41 -0.94 37.77
C ASP A 142 24.90 -1.19 37.60
N LEU A 143 24.24 -0.34 36.82
CA LEU A 143 22.81 -0.46 36.51
C LEU A 143 22.52 -1.36 35.29
N GLY A 144 23.54 -1.93 34.65
CA GLY A 144 23.40 -2.80 33.47
C GLY A 144 22.99 -2.09 32.18
N LEU A 145 23.00 -0.75 32.16
CA LEU A 145 22.76 0.06 30.96
C LEU A 145 23.89 -0.12 29.94
N ILE A 146 25.11 -0.36 30.43
CA ILE A 146 26.25 -0.83 29.64
C ILE A 146 26.47 -2.30 29.98
N ASN A 147 26.17 -3.19 29.05
CA ASN A 147 26.33 -4.63 29.20
C ASN A 147 27.30 -5.23 28.15
N ASP A 148 27.38 -6.55 28.06
CA ASP A 148 28.29 -7.25 27.14
C ASP A 148 27.91 -7.10 25.65
N LYS A 149 26.76 -6.52 25.32
CA LYS A 149 26.38 -6.16 23.94
C LYS A 149 27.01 -4.83 23.53
N SER A 150 26.82 -4.46 22.26
CA SER A 150 27.21 -3.14 21.76
C SER A 150 26.25 -2.07 22.30
N ASN A 151 26.74 -1.13 23.09
CA ASN A 151 25.93 -0.04 23.67
C ASN A 151 26.32 1.28 23.00
N ASN A 152 25.38 2.06 22.48
CA ASN A 152 25.68 3.38 21.96
C ASN A 152 25.52 4.43 23.05
N MET A 153 26.52 5.30 23.18
CA MET A 153 26.46 6.48 24.03
C MET A 153 26.73 7.71 23.17
N ILE A 154 25.90 8.73 23.31
CA ILE A 154 26.06 9.99 22.59
C ILE A 154 26.24 11.14 23.55
N ILE A 155 27.30 11.93 23.35
CA ILE A 155 27.48 13.22 24.01
C ILE A 155 27.30 14.33 22.98
N SER A 156 26.31 15.18 23.16
CA SER A 156 26.10 16.36 22.34
C SER A 156 26.43 17.63 23.10
N ALA A 157 27.02 18.62 22.44
CA ALA A 157 27.34 19.89 23.06
C ALA A 157 26.93 21.09 22.22
N TYR A 158 26.35 22.08 22.88
CA TYR A 158 26.05 23.41 22.34
C TYR A 158 26.92 24.44 23.05
N LEU A 159 27.76 25.13 22.27
CA LEU A 159 28.56 26.27 22.74
C LEU A 159 27.65 27.51 22.82
N THR A 160 27.63 28.23 23.94
CA THR A 160 26.71 29.36 24.08
C THR A 160 27.04 30.49 23.09
N GLU A 161 26.04 31.31 22.76
CA GLU A 161 26.17 32.41 21.78
C GLU A 161 27.33 33.37 22.08
N LYS A 162 27.66 33.52 23.37
CA LYS A 162 28.79 34.31 23.83
C LYS A 162 30.12 33.83 23.24
N TYR A 163 30.30 32.52 23.12
CA TYR A 163 31.56 31.89 22.67
C TYR A 163 31.46 31.28 21.26
N SER A 164 30.25 31.08 20.72
CA SER A 164 30.03 30.39 19.44
C SER A 164 30.63 31.11 18.23
N ASN A 165 30.78 32.43 18.31
CA ASN A 165 31.39 33.23 17.24
C ASN A 165 32.94 33.21 17.29
N GLU A 166 33.53 32.73 18.38
CA GLU A 166 34.98 32.64 18.53
C GLU A 166 35.48 31.29 18.00
N LYS A 167 36.14 31.31 16.82
CA LYS A 167 36.70 30.10 16.19
C LYS A 167 37.58 29.27 17.13
N LYS A 168 38.34 29.92 18.01
CA LYS A 168 39.20 29.26 18.99
C LYS A 168 38.38 28.47 20.01
N GLU A 169 37.26 29.00 20.47
CA GLU A 169 36.38 28.34 21.44
C GLU A 169 35.63 27.16 20.80
N VAL A 170 35.16 27.33 19.56
CA VAL A 170 34.62 26.22 18.77
C VAL A 170 35.65 25.08 18.63
N GLN A 171 36.91 25.41 18.32
CA GLN A 171 37.99 24.41 18.24
C GLN A 171 38.29 23.77 19.60
N ASN A 172 38.25 24.53 20.69
CA ASN A 172 38.48 24.03 22.03
C ASN A 172 37.39 23.03 22.44
N LEU A 173 36.11 23.35 22.21
CA LEU A 173 35.01 22.44 22.51
C LEU A 173 35.06 21.16 21.66
N ASN A 174 35.42 21.27 20.37
CA ASN A 174 35.65 20.08 19.54
C ASN A 174 36.73 19.16 20.12
N ARG A 175 37.86 19.72 20.55
CA ARG A 175 38.93 18.94 21.19
C ARG A 175 38.47 18.27 22.49
N ILE A 176 37.60 18.93 23.27
CA ILE A 176 37.01 18.34 24.47
C ILE A 176 36.12 17.16 24.09
N LEU A 177 35.26 17.30 23.08
CA LEU A 177 34.42 16.22 22.58
C LEU A 177 35.24 15.03 22.07
N ASP A 178 36.31 15.28 21.31
CA ASP A 178 37.22 14.21 20.83
C ASP A 178 37.86 13.44 22.00
N ASN A 179 38.28 14.16 23.04
CA ASN A 179 38.82 13.53 24.25
C ASN A 179 37.78 12.68 24.99
N LEU A 180 36.55 13.17 25.12
CA LEU A 180 35.45 12.40 25.72
C LEU A 180 35.11 11.16 24.87
N LYS A 181 35.16 11.27 23.55
CA LYS A 181 34.96 10.13 22.65
C LYS A 181 35.99 9.04 22.90
N MET A 182 37.28 9.41 22.97
CA MET A 182 38.35 8.46 23.30
C MET A 182 38.18 7.84 24.69
N LEU A 183 37.83 8.65 25.69
CA LEU A 183 37.54 8.18 27.05
C LEU A 183 36.44 7.11 27.05
N MET A 184 35.29 7.41 26.44
CA MET A 184 34.16 6.48 26.35
C MET A 184 34.52 5.21 25.57
N SER A 185 35.20 5.33 24.42
CA SER A 185 35.58 4.17 23.58
C SER A 185 36.61 3.24 24.22
N SER A 186 37.46 3.77 25.11
CA SER A 186 38.48 2.98 25.83
C SER A 186 37.95 2.35 27.12
N TYR A 187 36.77 2.77 27.59
CA TYR A 187 36.19 2.29 28.84
C TYR A 187 35.86 0.79 28.77
N GLN A 188 36.39 0.03 29.73
CA GLN A 188 36.15 -1.41 29.95
C GLN A 188 36.11 -2.28 28.68
N GLY A 189 37.10 -2.11 27.79
CA GLY A 189 37.29 -3.01 26.63
C GLY A 189 36.33 -2.75 25.46
N SER A 190 35.97 -1.48 25.21
CA SER A 190 35.22 -1.05 24.02
C SER A 190 33.79 -1.57 23.93
N ARG A 191 33.13 -1.76 25.08
CA ARG A 191 31.69 -2.08 25.18
C ARG A 191 30.77 -0.94 24.71
N ILE A 192 31.35 0.23 24.44
CA ILE A 192 30.65 1.47 24.11
C ILE A 192 31.03 1.93 22.71
N ASN A 193 30.03 2.03 21.84
CA ASN A 193 30.12 2.81 20.62
C ASN A 193 29.90 4.28 21.00
N ALA A 194 31.01 5.00 21.17
CA ALA A 194 30.98 6.39 21.60
C ALA A 194 30.79 7.33 20.41
N HIS A 195 29.82 8.22 20.51
CA HIS A 195 29.57 9.27 19.53
C HIS A 195 29.58 10.63 20.22
N THR A 196 30.12 11.63 19.54
CA THR A 196 30.11 13.01 20.01
C THR A 196 29.69 13.95 18.90
N LEU A 197 28.92 14.98 19.23
CA LEU A 197 28.43 15.91 18.23
C LEU A 197 28.34 17.34 18.77
N MET A 198 28.77 18.30 17.96
CA MET A 198 28.50 19.71 18.19
C MET A 198 27.15 20.06 17.58
N VAL A 199 26.37 20.88 18.27
CA VAL A 199 24.97 21.19 17.91
C VAL A 199 24.84 22.67 17.58
N SER A 200 24.05 23.00 16.56
CA SER A 200 23.70 24.39 16.24
C SER A 200 22.73 25.00 17.27
N SER A 201 22.64 26.33 17.30
CA SER A 201 21.68 27.03 18.17
C SER A 201 20.23 26.65 17.87
N GLU A 202 19.90 26.47 16.58
CA GLU A 202 18.57 26.04 16.13
C GLU A 202 18.20 24.66 16.71
N ALA A 203 19.04 23.65 16.50
CA ALA A 203 18.78 22.31 17.00
C ALA A 203 18.75 22.25 18.54
N PHE A 204 19.55 23.07 19.21
CA PHE A 204 19.51 23.22 20.67
C PHE A 204 18.17 23.80 21.14
N ASN A 205 17.71 24.89 20.52
CA ASN A 205 16.44 25.54 20.87
C ASN A 205 15.24 24.61 20.62
N SER A 206 15.21 23.93 19.47
CA SER A 206 14.16 22.96 19.17
C SER A 206 14.16 21.78 20.13
N ALA A 207 15.34 21.24 20.50
CA ALA A 207 15.41 20.16 21.49
C ALA A 207 14.80 20.57 22.84
N ARG A 208 15.03 21.82 23.27
CA ARG A 208 14.42 22.38 24.48
C ARG A 208 12.91 22.54 24.37
N GLU A 209 12.41 23.05 23.25
CA GLU A 209 10.98 23.19 22.98
C GLU A 209 10.26 21.85 23.06
N TYR A 210 10.85 20.80 22.47
CA TYR A 210 10.29 19.44 22.50
C TYR A 210 10.59 18.67 23.80
N HIS A 211 11.35 19.23 24.73
CA HIS A 211 11.77 18.59 25.98
C HIS A 211 12.51 17.25 25.75
N ILE A 212 13.46 17.25 24.80
CA ILE A 212 14.35 16.12 24.52
C ILE A 212 15.81 16.55 24.51
N SER A 213 16.73 15.57 24.46
CA SER A 213 18.14 15.89 24.33
C SER A 213 18.48 16.34 22.90
N MET A 214 19.56 17.11 22.76
CA MET A 214 20.00 17.60 21.45
C MET A 214 20.31 16.43 20.50
N SER A 215 20.97 15.38 21.00
CA SER A 215 21.28 14.18 20.21
C SER A 215 20.01 13.51 19.70
N ARG A 216 18.97 13.38 20.54
CA ARG A 216 17.69 12.78 20.13
C ARG A 216 16.97 13.63 19.08
N TYR A 217 17.01 14.95 19.19
CA TYR A 217 16.47 15.83 18.16
C TYR A 217 17.20 15.65 16.82
N VAL A 218 18.54 15.60 16.85
CA VAL A 218 19.35 15.37 15.65
C VAL A 218 19.05 14.01 15.02
N LEU A 219 18.96 12.94 15.83
CA LEU A 219 18.59 11.60 15.37
C LEU A 219 17.18 11.58 14.77
N PHE A 220 16.21 12.25 15.40
CA PHE A 220 14.84 12.36 14.89
C PHE A 220 14.82 12.97 13.49
N LYS A 221 15.51 14.10 13.29
CA LYS A 221 15.58 14.76 11.99
C LYS A 221 16.29 13.92 10.93
N GLU A 222 17.28 13.13 11.31
CA GLU A 222 17.94 12.23 10.37
C GLU A 222 17.08 11.02 10.00
N LEU A 223 16.32 10.47 10.95
CA LEU A 223 15.34 9.41 10.69
C LEU A 223 14.22 9.92 9.77
N GLU A 224 13.70 11.13 10.02
CA GLU A 224 12.69 11.79 9.19
C GLU A 224 13.18 11.96 7.73
N LYS A 225 14.41 12.42 7.54
CA LYS A 225 15.05 12.54 6.21
C LYS A 225 15.16 11.20 5.47
N ARG A 226 15.21 10.09 6.19
CA ARG A 226 15.27 8.73 5.63
C ARG A 226 13.89 8.10 5.43
N GLY A 227 12.81 8.86 5.62
CA GLY A 227 11.43 8.41 5.40
C GLY A 227 10.82 7.67 6.59
N PHE A 228 11.53 7.53 7.72
CA PHE A 228 10.95 6.93 8.91
C PHE A 228 9.88 7.85 9.51
N GLN A 229 8.68 7.30 9.70
CA GLN A 229 7.55 8.00 10.29
C GLN A 229 7.58 7.83 11.82
N TYR A 230 8.24 8.74 12.52
CA TYR A 230 8.19 8.83 13.98
C TYR A 230 7.55 10.16 14.39
N ASN A 231 6.81 10.16 15.50
CA ASN A 231 6.44 11.41 16.15
C ASN A 231 7.47 11.76 17.24
N ILE A 232 7.48 13.01 17.67
CA ILE A 232 8.47 13.48 18.66
C ILE A 232 8.32 12.82 20.04
N GLU A 233 7.11 12.38 20.39
CA GLU A 233 6.83 11.71 21.67
C GLU A 233 7.44 10.30 21.69
N ASP A 234 7.38 9.59 20.56
CA ASP A 234 8.03 8.28 20.39
C ASP A 234 9.54 8.37 20.65
N ILE A 235 10.17 9.45 20.18
CA ILE A 235 11.61 9.69 20.30
C ILE A 235 12.05 9.91 21.75
N LYS A 236 11.19 10.51 22.60
CA LYS A 236 11.54 10.84 23.98
C LYS A 236 12.00 9.63 24.79
N ASN A 237 11.37 8.48 24.55
CA ASN A 237 11.62 7.26 25.33
C ASN A 237 12.27 6.16 24.50
N LYS A 238 12.56 6.42 23.23
CA LYS A 238 13.20 5.43 22.37
C LYS A 238 14.64 5.18 22.78
N ASP A 239 15.03 3.92 22.65
CA ASP A 239 16.40 3.50 22.86
C ASP A 239 17.33 4.15 21.82
N VAL A 240 18.35 4.84 22.29
CA VAL A 240 19.32 5.55 21.46
C VAL A 240 20.15 4.59 20.61
N SER A 241 20.50 3.41 21.12
CA SER A 241 21.17 2.37 20.33
C SER A 241 20.28 1.90 19.18
N TYR A 242 18.99 1.67 19.43
CA TYR A 242 18.05 1.34 18.36
C TYR A 242 17.99 2.42 17.27
N MET A 243 17.93 3.70 17.67
CA MET A 243 17.88 4.81 16.70
C MET A 243 19.17 4.92 15.89
N VAL A 244 20.32 4.76 16.53
CA VAL A 244 21.63 4.77 15.86
C VAL A 244 21.76 3.58 14.92
N GLU A 245 21.38 2.38 15.35
CA GLU A 245 21.37 1.19 14.50
C GLU A 245 20.50 1.37 13.26
N LYS A 246 19.32 1.98 13.40
CA LYS A 246 18.44 2.30 12.25
C LYS A 246 19.06 3.28 11.26
N LEU A 247 19.93 4.18 11.72
CA LEU A 247 20.68 5.09 10.84
C LEU A 247 21.93 4.44 10.23
N ILE A 248 22.48 3.40 10.86
CA ILE A 248 23.65 2.67 10.34
C ILE A 248 23.22 1.60 9.33
N GLN A 249 22.04 0.99 9.51
CA GLN A 249 21.46 0.04 8.56
C GLN A 249 21.29 0.71 7.19
N ARG A 250 21.84 0.08 6.14
CA ARG A 250 21.63 0.51 4.76
C ARG A 250 20.15 0.30 4.39
N PRO A 251 19.53 1.22 3.65
CA PRO A 251 18.23 0.97 3.00
C PRO A 251 18.23 -0.28 2.10
N GLU A 252 19.40 -0.75 1.66
CA GLU A 252 19.55 -1.94 0.81
C GLU A 252 19.30 -3.27 1.56
N ASP A 253 19.37 -3.31 2.89
CA ASP A 253 19.11 -4.52 3.67
C ASP A 253 17.65 -4.68 4.09
N GLU A 254 16.82 -3.65 3.90
CA GLU A 254 15.37 -3.81 3.99
C GLU A 254 14.89 -4.27 2.62
N LYS A 255 14.61 -5.57 2.48
CA LYS A 255 13.89 -6.16 1.35
C LYS A 255 12.49 -5.54 1.28
N VAL A 256 12.39 -4.30 0.77
CA VAL A 256 11.12 -3.64 0.51
C VAL A 256 10.42 -4.47 -0.55
N LYS A 257 9.24 -4.97 -0.18
CA LYS A 257 8.43 -5.76 -1.09
C LYS A 257 7.94 -4.85 -2.20
N PRO A 258 8.07 -5.24 -3.49
CA PRO A 258 7.38 -4.51 -4.56
C PRO A 258 5.87 -4.57 -4.31
N LYS A 259 5.12 -3.62 -4.86
CA LYS A 259 3.66 -3.64 -4.85
C LYS A 259 3.18 -4.22 -6.18
N ALA A 260 2.57 -5.40 -6.12
CA ALA A 260 1.86 -6.00 -7.25
C ALA A 260 0.46 -5.39 -7.34
N THR A 261 0.04 -5.04 -8.55
CA THR A 261 -1.34 -4.69 -8.90
C THR A 261 -1.53 -4.90 -10.39
N PHE A 262 -2.76 -5.12 -10.83
CA PHE A 262 -3.08 -5.11 -12.25
C PHE A 262 -4.48 -4.59 -12.52
N THR A 263 -4.72 -4.24 -13.77
CA THR A 263 -6.04 -4.05 -14.34
C THR A 263 -6.26 -5.03 -15.48
N TYR A 264 -7.50 -5.17 -15.92
CA TYR A 264 -7.83 -5.98 -17.09
C TYR A 264 -9.01 -5.38 -17.84
N ALA A 265 -9.03 -5.63 -19.15
CA ALA A 265 -10.13 -5.26 -20.03
C ALA A 265 -10.38 -6.36 -21.08
N PRO A 266 -11.64 -6.59 -21.48
CA PRO A 266 -12.87 -5.94 -20.98
C PRO A 266 -13.27 -6.41 -19.56
N LYS A 267 -14.21 -5.70 -18.91
CA LYS A 267 -14.74 -6.08 -17.58
C LYS A 267 -15.88 -7.10 -17.65
N GLU A 268 -16.66 -7.09 -18.72
CA GLU A 268 -17.55 -8.19 -19.06
C GLU A 268 -16.82 -9.06 -20.09
N ILE A 269 -16.50 -10.29 -19.71
CA ILE A 269 -15.67 -11.20 -20.50
C ILE A 269 -16.54 -12.36 -20.97
N ALA A 270 -16.60 -12.56 -22.28
CA ALA A 270 -17.17 -13.76 -22.87
C ALA A 270 -16.08 -14.82 -23.11
N ILE A 271 -16.49 -16.08 -23.14
CA ILE A 271 -15.65 -17.19 -23.58
C ILE A 271 -15.05 -16.87 -24.97
N GLY A 272 -13.75 -17.10 -25.12
CA GLY A 272 -13.02 -16.80 -26.36
C GLY A 272 -12.57 -15.35 -26.53
N ASP A 273 -13.02 -14.38 -25.72
CA ASP A 273 -12.54 -13.00 -25.78
C ASP A 273 -11.03 -12.91 -25.48
N VAL A 274 -10.36 -11.95 -26.12
CA VAL A 274 -9.02 -11.53 -25.67
C VAL A 274 -9.19 -10.64 -24.46
N VAL A 275 -8.68 -11.09 -23.33
CA VAL A 275 -8.55 -10.29 -22.12
C VAL A 275 -7.12 -9.78 -22.04
N ASN A 276 -6.96 -8.47 -22.07
CA ASN A 276 -5.68 -7.82 -21.84
C ASN A 276 -5.51 -7.60 -20.34
N PHE A 277 -4.42 -8.10 -19.77
CA PHE A 277 -4.01 -7.87 -18.38
C PHE A 277 -2.81 -6.94 -18.35
N ASP A 278 -2.91 -5.87 -17.56
CA ASP A 278 -1.93 -4.80 -17.50
C ASP A 278 -1.45 -4.60 -16.05
N ALA A 279 -0.17 -4.88 -15.80
CA ALA A 279 0.49 -4.70 -14.51
C ALA A 279 1.40 -3.46 -14.42
N THR A 280 1.31 -2.52 -15.36
CA THR A 280 2.17 -1.32 -15.42
C THR A 280 2.06 -0.42 -14.18
N ASP A 281 0.96 -0.48 -13.43
CA ASP A 281 0.78 0.21 -12.15
C ASP A 281 1.51 -0.47 -10.97
N SER A 282 2.14 -1.61 -11.18
CA SER A 282 3.01 -2.24 -10.19
C SER A 282 4.31 -1.43 -10.03
N TYR A 283 4.78 -1.29 -8.79
CA TYR A 283 5.99 -0.49 -8.53
C TYR A 283 6.81 -1.03 -7.37
N ASP A 284 8.09 -0.65 -7.33
CA ASP A 284 8.96 -0.78 -6.17
C ASP A 284 9.46 0.62 -5.78
N LEU A 285 9.30 0.99 -4.51
CA LEU A 285 9.68 2.32 -4.01
C LEU A 285 11.20 2.52 -3.98
N ASN A 286 11.96 1.44 -3.79
CA ASN A 286 13.41 1.49 -3.56
C ASN A 286 14.19 0.64 -4.57
N GLY A 287 13.55 0.27 -5.68
CA GLY A 287 14.12 -0.65 -6.65
C GLY A 287 13.42 -0.59 -8.01
N SER A 288 13.62 -1.63 -8.81
CA SER A 288 12.91 -1.83 -10.07
C SER A 288 12.35 -3.25 -10.12
N ILE A 289 11.17 -3.39 -10.74
CA ILE A 289 10.61 -4.70 -11.03
C ILE A 289 11.40 -5.32 -12.19
N THR A 290 11.79 -6.58 -12.04
CA THR A 290 12.59 -7.34 -13.02
C THR A 290 11.83 -8.51 -13.63
N GLN A 291 10.73 -8.95 -13.02
CA GLN A 291 9.94 -10.06 -13.52
C GLN A 291 8.46 -9.92 -13.15
N TYR A 292 7.61 -10.29 -14.11
CA TYR A 292 6.16 -10.41 -13.98
C TYR A 292 5.76 -11.83 -14.39
N SER A 293 5.01 -12.55 -13.55
CA SER A 293 4.48 -13.88 -13.86
C SER A 293 3.02 -13.98 -13.47
N TRP A 294 2.25 -14.61 -14.34
CA TRP A 294 0.79 -14.71 -14.25
C TRP A 294 0.36 -16.17 -14.17
N ASP A 295 -0.63 -16.42 -13.31
CA ASP A 295 -1.46 -17.62 -13.28
C ASP A 295 -2.90 -17.16 -13.53
N PHE A 296 -3.51 -17.62 -14.62
CA PHE A 296 -4.85 -17.17 -15.02
C PHE A 296 -5.97 -17.95 -14.32
N GLY A 297 -5.64 -19.00 -13.55
CA GLY A 297 -6.60 -19.78 -12.78
C GLY A 297 -7.36 -20.85 -13.59
N ASP A 298 -7.09 -20.97 -14.89
CA ASP A 298 -7.59 -22.02 -15.80
C ASP A 298 -6.52 -23.07 -16.15
N GLY A 299 -5.34 -22.97 -15.51
CA GLY A 299 -4.17 -23.83 -15.76
C GLY A 299 -3.15 -23.22 -16.73
N ALA A 300 -3.48 -22.11 -17.41
CA ALA A 300 -2.53 -21.37 -18.23
C ALA A 300 -1.71 -20.37 -17.39
N ASN A 301 -0.50 -20.06 -17.88
CA ASN A 301 0.41 -19.11 -17.26
C ASN A 301 0.94 -18.11 -18.29
N GLY A 302 1.37 -16.93 -17.82
CA GLY A 302 1.91 -15.86 -18.65
C GLY A 302 3.16 -15.20 -18.05
N VAL A 303 3.95 -14.53 -18.89
CA VAL A 303 5.12 -13.74 -18.48
C VAL A 303 5.14 -12.44 -19.26
N GLY A 304 5.35 -11.33 -18.56
CA GLY A 304 5.34 -9.99 -19.16
C GLY A 304 4.56 -8.99 -18.30
N GLU A 305 4.89 -7.72 -18.45
CA GLU A 305 4.22 -6.62 -17.75
C GLU A 305 2.78 -6.43 -18.25
N VAL A 306 2.57 -6.64 -19.55
CA VAL A 306 1.26 -6.68 -20.21
C VAL A 306 1.15 -8.00 -20.96
N VAL A 307 0.04 -8.72 -20.78
CA VAL A 307 -0.21 -10.02 -21.41
C VAL A 307 -1.66 -10.15 -21.84
N ASP A 308 -1.87 -10.79 -22.99
CA ASP A 308 -3.18 -11.18 -23.48
C ASP A 308 -3.46 -12.65 -23.12
N HIS A 309 -4.70 -12.94 -22.74
CA HIS A 309 -5.15 -14.32 -22.47
C HIS A 309 -6.58 -14.54 -22.98
N ARG A 310 -6.90 -15.79 -23.34
CA ARG A 310 -8.25 -16.20 -23.78
C ARG A 310 -8.70 -17.41 -22.96
N TYR A 311 -9.88 -17.29 -22.36
CA TYR A 311 -10.51 -18.40 -21.63
C TYR A 311 -11.33 -19.28 -22.57
N THR A 312 -11.16 -20.60 -22.45
CA THR A 312 -11.87 -21.61 -23.26
C THR A 312 -13.06 -22.25 -22.53
N GLU A 313 -13.31 -21.84 -21.30
CA GLU A 313 -14.41 -22.31 -20.46
C GLU A 313 -15.06 -21.13 -19.74
N VAL A 314 -16.35 -21.26 -19.42
CA VAL A 314 -17.06 -20.29 -18.58
C VAL A 314 -16.81 -20.60 -17.10
N GLY A 315 -16.79 -19.57 -16.26
CA GLY A 315 -16.56 -19.76 -14.85
C GLY A 315 -15.98 -18.55 -14.13
N ASN A 316 -15.62 -18.76 -12.87
CA ASN A 316 -14.92 -17.78 -12.06
C ASN A 316 -13.45 -18.19 -11.92
N PHE A 317 -12.55 -17.38 -12.46
CA PHE A 317 -11.11 -17.65 -12.45
C PHE A 317 -10.40 -16.70 -11.48
N LEU A 318 -9.49 -17.24 -10.66
CA LEU A 318 -8.67 -16.44 -9.75
C LEU A 318 -7.34 -16.12 -10.44
N VAL A 319 -7.25 -14.93 -11.03
CA VAL A 319 -6.03 -14.47 -11.69
C VAL A 319 -5.05 -13.99 -10.63
N LYS A 320 -3.82 -14.50 -10.68
CA LYS A 320 -2.75 -14.16 -9.75
C LYS A 320 -1.53 -13.62 -10.50
N LEU A 321 -1.16 -12.38 -10.17
CA LEU A 321 0.09 -11.75 -10.57
C LEU A 321 1.13 -11.95 -9.48
N SER A 322 2.35 -12.31 -9.86
CA SER A 322 3.54 -12.22 -9.02
C SER A 322 4.58 -11.29 -9.66
N VAL A 323 5.06 -10.30 -8.92
CA VAL A 323 6.09 -9.35 -9.36
C VAL A 323 7.34 -9.52 -8.50
N THR A 324 8.52 -9.56 -9.13
CA THR A 324 9.81 -9.71 -8.43
C THR A 324 10.71 -8.53 -8.74
N ASN A 325 11.28 -7.92 -7.70
CA ASN A 325 12.20 -6.80 -7.86
C ASN A 325 13.65 -7.23 -8.11
N ASN A 326 14.52 -6.26 -8.39
CA ASN A 326 15.95 -6.43 -8.62
C ASN A 326 16.74 -6.99 -7.41
N LEU A 327 16.09 -7.11 -6.23
CA LEU A 327 16.64 -7.74 -5.03
C LEU A 327 16.13 -9.17 -4.82
N GLY A 328 15.37 -9.72 -5.78
CA GLY A 328 14.79 -11.06 -5.71
C GLY A 328 13.62 -11.19 -4.74
N VAL A 329 12.98 -10.08 -4.36
CA VAL A 329 11.81 -10.05 -3.48
C VAL A 329 10.55 -10.11 -4.31
N THR A 330 9.66 -11.06 -4.00
CA THR A 330 8.41 -11.26 -4.73
C THR A 330 7.20 -10.83 -3.90
N SER A 331 6.26 -10.17 -4.56
CA SER A 331 4.91 -9.88 -4.05
C SER A 331 3.84 -10.40 -5.00
N THR A 332 2.66 -10.67 -4.47
CA THR A 332 1.54 -11.21 -5.25
C THR A 332 0.27 -10.39 -5.08
N TYR A 333 -0.50 -10.25 -6.15
CA TYR A 333 -1.85 -9.69 -6.15
C TYR A 333 -2.77 -10.66 -6.88
N ALA A 334 -4.02 -10.80 -6.42
CA ALA A 334 -4.98 -11.69 -7.05
C ALA A 334 -6.36 -11.06 -7.11
N GLU A 335 -7.06 -11.26 -8.23
CA GLU A 335 -8.41 -10.78 -8.46
C GLU A 335 -9.24 -11.90 -9.10
N ARG A 336 -10.52 -11.99 -8.74
CA ARG A 336 -11.46 -12.92 -9.38
C ARG A 336 -12.08 -12.25 -10.60
N ILE A 337 -12.07 -12.96 -11.72
CA ILE A 337 -12.77 -12.56 -12.93
C ILE A 337 -13.87 -13.58 -13.25
N THR A 338 -14.95 -13.14 -13.88
CA THR A 338 -16.06 -14.00 -14.31
C THR A 338 -16.12 -14.01 -15.83
N VAL A 339 -15.98 -15.19 -16.41
CA VAL A 339 -16.15 -15.45 -17.84
C VAL A 339 -17.53 -16.05 -18.05
N LYS A 340 -18.32 -15.43 -18.91
CA LYS A 340 -19.69 -15.84 -19.25
C LYS A 340 -19.72 -16.36 -20.69
N LEU A 341 -20.85 -16.95 -21.08
CA LEU A 341 -21.14 -17.12 -22.51
C LEU A 341 -21.30 -15.74 -23.16
N SER A 342 -20.96 -15.64 -24.44
CA SER A 342 -21.16 -14.42 -25.22
C SER A 342 -22.63 -14.01 -25.16
N SER A 343 -22.95 -12.73 -24.97
CA SER A 343 -24.33 -12.24 -24.98
C SER A 343 -24.92 -12.11 -26.39
N SER A 344 -24.09 -12.32 -27.41
CA SER A 344 -24.47 -12.32 -28.83
C SER A 344 -23.92 -13.56 -29.52
N SER A 345 -24.80 -14.32 -30.16
CA SER A 345 -24.40 -15.42 -31.03
C SER A 345 -24.27 -14.93 -32.47
N ASN A 346 -23.24 -15.41 -33.18
CA ASN A 346 -23.07 -15.18 -34.62
C ASN A 346 -23.62 -16.34 -35.46
N ALA A 347 -24.19 -17.38 -34.83
CA ALA A 347 -24.81 -18.48 -35.56
C ALA A 347 -25.96 -17.96 -36.42
N ARG A 348 -26.20 -18.61 -37.56
CA ARG A 348 -27.22 -18.17 -38.52
C ARG A 348 -28.64 -18.33 -37.99
N ILE A 349 -28.84 -19.33 -37.14
CA ILE A 349 -30.04 -19.49 -36.33
C ILE A 349 -29.53 -19.52 -34.89
N ASN A 350 -29.99 -18.57 -34.08
CA ASN A 350 -29.46 -18.31 -32.75
C ASN A 350 -30.51 -17.91 -31.70
N TRP A 351 -31.78 -17.77 -32.09
CA TRP A 351 -32.91 -17.49 -31.22
C TRP A 351 -32.78 -16.17 -30.43
N GLU A 352 -31.78 -15.33 -30.73
CA GLU A 352 -31.51 -14.10 -29.99
C GLU A 352 -32.62 -13.05 -30.20
N ASN A 353 -33.35 -13.14 -31.31
CA ASN A 353 -34.50 -12.29 -31.63
C ASN A 353 -35.74 -12.55 -30.73
N GLY A 354 -35.71 -13.57 -29.87
CA GLY A 354 -36.76 -13.87 -28.90
C GLY A 354 -37.95 -14.68 -29.44
N GLY A 355 -37.92 -15.11 -30.72
CA GLY A 355 -38.93 -15.98 -31.32
C GLY A 355 -38.45 -17.42 -31.51
N THR A 356 -39.25 -18.23 -32.20
CA THR A 356 -38.88 -19.59 -32.64
C THR A 356 -38.15 -19.59 -33.99
N GLU A 357 -37.87 -18.42 -34.57
CA GLU A 357 -37.27 -18.27 -35.91
C GLU A 357 -38.02 -19.02 -37.03
N GLY A 358 -39.34 -19.20 -36.87
CA GLY A 358 -40.19 -19.88 -37.83
C GLY A 358 -40.22 -21.41 -37.68
N PHE A 359 -39.50 -21.97 -36.70
CA PHE A 359 -39.65 -23.38 -36.36
C PHE A 359 -41.06 -23.66 -35.85
N ILE A 360 -41.53 -24.87 -36.15
CA ILE A 360 -42.80 -25.46 -35.73
C ILE A 360 -42.56 -26.90 -35.25
N ALA A 361 -43.39 -27.39 -34.34
CA ALA A 361 -43.38 -28.79 -33.93
C ALA A 361 -44.37 -29.59 -34.80
N SER A 362 -44.06 -30.86 -35.10
CA SER A 362 -44.88 -31.68 -36.00
C SER A 362 -46.19 -32.21 -35.42
N SER A 363 -46.40 -32.08 -34.11
CA SER A 363 -47.61 -32.59 -33.46
C SER A 363 -47.96 -31.82 -32.19
N ASP A 364 -49.20 -31.98 -31.74
CA ASP A 364 -49.67 -31.44 -30.46
C ASP A 364 -48.99 -32.10 -29.23
N SER A 365 -48.28 -33.22 -29.43
CA SER A 365 -47.45 -33.88 -28.41
C SER A 365 -46.15 -33.13 -28.12
N ALA A 366 -45.88 -32.04 -28.84
CA ALA A 366 -44.68 -31.23 -28.66
C ALA A 366 -44.98 -29.73 -28.72
N THR A 367 -44.31 -28.95 -27.87
CA THR A 367 -44.36 -27.49 -27.91
C THR A 367 -42.96 -26.92 -27.96
N ILE A 368 -42.81 -25.77 -28.63
CA ILE A 368 -41.53 -25.06 -28.72
C ILE A 368 -41.67 -23.63 -28.21
N SER A 369 -40.61 -23.15 -27.57
CA SER A 369 -40.54 -21.77 -27.10
C SER A 369 -39.11 -21.26 -27.11
N ASN A 370 -38.96 -19.94 -27.18
CA ASN A 370 -37.70 -19.28 -26.90
C ASN A 370 -37.44 -19.27 -25.39
N THR A 371 -36.21 -19.53 -24.95
CA THR A 371 -35.89 -19.61 -23.52
C THR A 371 -34.51 -19.07 -23.19
N THR A 372 -34.34 -18.60 -21.96
CA THR A 372 -33.05 -18.28 -21.34
C THR A 372 -32.63 -19.31 -20.29
N GLU A 373 -33.41 -20.39 -20.11
CA GLU A 373 -33.17 -21.44 -19.11
C GLU A 373 -31.88 -22.22 -19.40
N LYS A 374 -31.64 -22.49 -20.67
CA LYS A 374 -30.46 -23.22 -21.15
C LYS A 374 -30.14 -22.74 -22.55
N TYR A 375 -28.87 -22.50 -22.82
CA TYR A 375 -28.36 -22.05 -24.12
C TYR A 375 -26.88 -22.50 -24.25
N TYR A 376 -26.39 -22.56 -25.48
CA TYR A 376 -25.03 -22.94 -25.85
C TYR A 376 -24.22 -21.70 -26.23
N ASP A 377 -24.77 -20.80 -27.05
CA ASP A 377 -24.13 -19.57 -27.53
C ASP A 377 -25.15 -18.43 -27.51
N GLY A 378 -24.74 -17.22 -27.14
CA GLY A 378 -25.70 -16.14 -26.86
C GLY A 378 -26.32 -16.25 -25.46
N ASN A 379 -27.60 -15.87 -25.33
CA ASN A 379 -28.37 -15.93 -24.09
C ASN A 379 -29.73 -16.64 -24.25
N LYS A 380 -30.07 -17.11 -25.46
CA LYS A 380 -31.32 -17.82 -25.74
C LYS A 380 -31.08 -19.10 -26.52
N SER A 381 -32.07 -20.00 -26.47
CA SER A 381 -32.13 -21.16 -27.36
C SER A 381 -33.58 -21.54 -27.66
N LEU A 382 -33.77 -22.54 -28.53
CA LEU A 382 -35.07 -23.19 -28.69
C LEU A 382 -35.26 -24.25 -27.61
N LYS A 383 -36.28 -24.09 -26.78
CA LYS A 383 -36.81 -25.13 -25.90
C LYS A 383 -37.80 -25.98 -26.68
N TRP A 384 -37.61 -27.29 -26.70
CA TRP A 384 -38.51 -28.26 -27.28
C TRP A 384 -39.02 -29.20 -26.18
N ASP A 385 -40.23 -28.93 -25.70
CA ASP A 385 -40.91 -29.74 -24.69
C ASP A 385 -41.74 -30.82 -25.38
N ILE A 386 -41.49 -32.08 -25.02
CA ILE A 386 -42.10 -33.27 -25.62
C ILE A 386 -42.91 -34.01 -24.55
N SER A 387 -44.13 -34.41 -24.91
CA SER A 387 -44.99 -35.31 -24.14
C SER A 387 -45.28 -36.56 -24.98
N ALA A 388 -44.39 -37.54 -24.92
CA ALA A 388 -44.45 -38.72 -25.77
C ALA A 388 -45.51 -39.71 -25.30
N TYR A 389 -46.27 -40.31 -26.23
CA TYR A 389 -47.33 -41.30 -25.97
C TYR A 389 -46.94 -42.74 -26.29
N GLY A 390 -45.69 -42.99 -26.68
CA GLY A 390 -45.21 -44.31 -27.06
C GLY A 390 -44.01 -44.26 -27.97
N GLU A 391 -43.97 -45.18 -28.94
CA GLU A 391 -42.99 -45.13 -30.03
C GLU A 391 -43.51 -44.23 -31.16
N GLU A 392 -42.88 -43.08 -31.32
CA GLU A 392 -43.22 -42.08 -32.34
C GLU A 392 -41.98 -41.33 -32.82
N ILE A 393 -42.12 -40.65 -33.96
CA ILE A 393 -41.12 -39.72 -34.49
C ILE A 393 -41.69 -38.32 -34.36
N LEU A 394 -41.07 -37.52 -33.51
CA LEU A 394 -41.40 -36.12 -33.31
C LEU A 394 -40.34 -35.27 -33.98
N GLU A 395 -40.74 -34.13 -34.53
CA GLU A 395 -39.80 -33.20 -35.12
C GLU A 395 -40.12 -31.75 -34.78
N VAL A 396 -39.07 -30.95 -34.85
CA VAL A 396 -39.13 -29.50 -34.90
C VAL A 396 -38.38 -29.04 -36.13
N SER A 397 -39.06 -28.32 -37.02
CA SER A 397 -38.51 -27.96 -38.32
C SER A 397 -39.03 -26.62 -38.83
N ARG A 398 -38.37 -26.09 -39.85
CA ARG A 398 -38.85 -24.97 -40.66
C ARG A 398 -38.36 -25.09 -42.09
N ASP A 399 -39.13 -24.51 -42.99
CA ASP A 399 -38.69 -24.30 -44.37
C ASP A 399 -37.73 -23.10 -44.43
N LEU A 400 -36.71 -23.22 -45.26
CA LEU A 400 -35.68 -22.20 -45.44
C LEU A 400 -36.04 -21.26 -46.58
N TYR A 401 -36.13 -19.97 -46.26
CA TYR A 401 -36.23 -18.91 -47.27
C TYR A 401 -34.90 -18.66 -48.01
N THR A 402 -33.78 -18.99 -47.38
CA THR A 402 -32.44 -18.91 -47.97
C THR A 402 -31.81 -20.29 -47.88
N ILE A 403 -31.65 -20.92 -49.03
CA ILE A 403 -31.10 -22.27 -49.16
C ILE A 403 -29.63 -22.33 -48.70
N ILE A 404 -29.27 -23.45 -48.08
CA ILE A 404 -27.89 -23.78 -47.67
C ILE A 404 -27.12 -24.20 -48.92
N PRO A 405 -25.96 -23.58 -49.23
CA PRO A 405 -25.16 -23.92 -50.40
C PRO A 405 -24.74 -25.39 -50.46
N ALA A 406 -24.62 -25.94 -51.66
CA ALA A 406 -23.97 -27.23 -51.92
C ALA A 406 -22.56 -27.25 -51.30
N GLY A 407 -22.12 -28.43 -50.83
CA GLY A 407 -20.83 -28.61 -50.16
C GLY A 407 -20.74 -28.03 -48.74
N SER A 408 -21.79 -27.38 -48.22
CA SER A 408 -21.77 -26.80 -46.86
C SER A 408 -21.73 -27.89 -45.79
N THR A 409 -21.04 -27.57 -44.70
CA THR A 409 -21.08 -28.36 -43.46
C THR A 409 -21.97 -27.64 -42.45
N VAL A 410 -23.12 -28.25 -42.12
CA VAL A 410 -24.09 -27.68 -41.18
C VAL A 410 -23.88 -28.28 -39.80
N THR A 411 -23.71 -27.43 -38.79
CA THR A 411 -23.48 -27.85 -37.41
C THR A 411 -24.67 -27.47 -36.53
N PHE A 412 -25.05 -28.37 -35.62
CA PHE A 412 -26.11 -28.17 -34.62
C PHE A 412 -25.57 -28.41 -33.22
N LYS A 413 -26.01 -27.61 -32.25
CA LYS A 413 -25.82 -27.89 -30.83
C LYS A 413 -27.15 -28.31 -30.24
N ILE A 414 -27.20 -29.54 -29.70
CA ILE A 414 -28.43 -30.11 -29.15
C ILE A 414 -28.14 -30.62 -27.73
N TRP A 415 -28.81 -30.03 -26.75
CA TRP A 415 -28.75 -30.48 -25.36
C TRP A 415 -29.72 -31.63 -25.14
N VAL A 416 -29.22 -32.73 -24.57
CA VAL A 416 -29.98 -33.97 -24.43
C VAL A 416 -30.18 -34.33 -22.95
N PRO A 417 -31.43 -34.48 -22.47
CA PRO A 417 -31.71 -34.80 -21.07
C PRO A 417 -31.30 -36.23 -20.72
N LEU A 418 -30.93 -36.45 -19.46
CA LEU A 418 -30.77 -37.78 -18.87
C LEU A 418 -32.14 -38.43 -18.59
N GLY A 419 -32.27 -39.73 -18.86
CA GLY A 419 -33.43 -40.54 -18.47
C GLY A 419 -34.66 -40.43 -19.39
N ALA A 420 -34.58 -39.68 -20.49
CA ALA A 420 -35.67 -39.56 -21.44
C ALA A 420 -35.87 -40.86 -22.28
N PRO A 421 -37.13 -41.24 -22.62
CA PRO A 421 -37.44 -42.43 -23.40
C PRO A 421 -37.15 -42.23 -24.89
N ILE A 422 -35.88 -41.96 -25.23
CA ILE A 422 -35.42 -41.64 -26.58
C ILE A 422 -34.63 -42.82 -27.16
N ARG A 423 -34.95 -43.22 -28.39
CA ARG A 423 -34.17 -44.17 -29.19
C ARG A 423 -32.97 -43.48 -29.82
N ALA A 424 -33.23 -42.38 -30.52
CA ALA A 424 -32.24 -41.65 -31.29
C ALA A 424 -32.67 -40.20 -31.54
N ILE A 425 -31.69 -39.36 -31.84
CA ILE A 425 -31.87 -37.98 -32.28
C ILE A 425 -31.11 -37.80 -33.59
N GLN A 426 -31.71 -37.09 -34.54
CA GLN A 426 -31.05 -36.71 -35.78
C GLN A 426 -31.43 -35.28 -36.18
N PRO A 427 -30.49 -34.32 -36.29
CA PRO A 427 -30.72 -33.17 -37.13
C PRO A 427 -30.76 -33.60 -38.59
N TYR A 428 -31.49 -32.83 -39.40
CA TYR A 428 -31.61 -33.08 -40.82
C TYR A 428 -31.69 -31.79 -41.65
N ILE A 429 -31.22 -31.89 -42.89
CA ILE A 429 -31.59 -31.02 -44.01
C ILE A 429 -32.34 -31.89 -45.02
N MET A 430 -33.50 -31.43 -45.47
CA MET A 430 -34.28 -32.11 -46.50
C MET A 430 -34.46 -31.18 -47.69
N THR A 431 -34.12 -31.63 -48.90
CA THR A 431 -34.49 -30.90 -50.12
C THR A 431 -35.77 -31.49 -50.70
N PHE A 432 -36.67 -30.67 -51.21
CA PHE A 432 -37.96 -31.15 -51.71
C PHE A 432 -38.51 -30.31 -52.86
N GLU A 433 -39.42 -30.92 -53.62
CA GLU A 433 -40.21 -30.24 -54.66
C GLU A 433 -41.66 -30.08 -54.19
N GLY A 434 -42.14 -28.83 -54.12
CA GLY A 434 -43.55 -28.52 -53.93
C GLY A 434 -44.22 -29.20 -52.72
N ASN A 435 -45.04 -30.22 -52.98
CA ASN A 435 -45.91 -30.86 -51.98
C ASN A 435 -45.22 -31.94 -51.12
N TYR A 436 -43.90 -31.96 -51.05
CA TYR A 436 -43.11 -32.91 -50.25
C TYR A 436 -43.12 -34.38 -50.75
N GLU A 437 -43.68 -34.67 -51.93
CA GLU A 437 -43.71 -36.04 -52.44
C GLU A 437 -42.35 -36.52 -52.98
N ASN A 438 -41.55 -35.60 -53.54
CA ASN A 438 -40.19 -35.86 -53.99
C ASN A 438 -39.21 -35.12 -53.09
N TYR A 439 -38.44 -35.86 -52.29
CA TYR A 439 -37.44 -35.28 -51.39
C TYR A 439 -36.13 -36.08 -51.32
N GLN A 440 -35.06 -35.41 -50.91
CA GLN A 440 -33.79 -36.02 -50.49
C GLN A 440 -33.51 -35.67 -49.04
N TRP A 441 -32.95 -36.61 -48.29
CA TRP A 441 -32.79 -36.51 -46.84
C TRP A 441 -31.32 -36.63 -46.44
N TYR A 442 -30.81 -35.61 -45.74
CA TYR A 442 -29.45 -35.54 -45.24
C TYR A 442 -29.51 -35.41 -43.72
N SER A 443 -29.00 -36.38 -42.96
CA SER A 443 -29.08 -36.35 -41.50
C SER A 443 -27.86 -36.93 -40.79
N SER A 444 -27.74 -36.61 -39.51
CA SER A 444 -26.71 -37.15 -38.61
C SER A 444 -27.36 -37.95 -37.49
N TRP A 445 -27.62 -39.24 -37.75
CA TRP A 445 -28.37 -40.08 -36.82
C TRP A 445 -27.50 -40.62 -35.68
N GLN A 446 -27.87 -40.32 -34.44
CA GLN A 446 -27.16 -40.80 -33.25
C GLN A 446 -28.11 -41.48 -32.28
N ARG A 447 -27.75 -42.70 -31.83
CA ARG A 447 -28.51 -43.38 -30.77
C ARG A 447 -28.40 -42.61 -29.47
N TYR A 448 -29.47 -42.63 -28.68
CA TYR A 448 -29.44 -42.02 -27.36
C TYR A 448 -28.27 -42.55 -26.51
N GLY A 449 -27.93 -43.84 -26.59
CA GLY A 449 -26.80 -44.40 -25.83
C GLY A 449 -25.41 -43.80 -26.13
N SER A 450 -25.18 -43.17 -27.31
CA SER A 450 -23.88 -42.57 -27.65
C SER A 450 -23.76 -41.10 -27.27
N LEU A 451 -24.87 -40.43 -26.97
CA LEU A 451 -24.91 -38.99 -26.69
C LEU A 451 -24.59 -38.69 -25.23
N LYS A 452 -23.89 -37.58 -24.98
CA LYS A 452 -23.67 -37.03 -23.63
C LYS A 452 -25.03 -36.63 -23.03
N LYS A 453 -25.23 -36.96 -21.75
CA LYS A 453 -26.48 -36.70 -21.01
C LYS A 453 -26.35 -35.49 -20.12
N ASP A 454 -27.46 -34.77 -19.99
CA ASP A 454 -27.52 -33.45 -19.37
C ASP A 454 -26.47 -32.48 -19.92
N ALA A 455 -26.11 -32.65 -21.20
CA ALA A 455 -25.04 -31.94 -21.85
C ALA A 455 -25.37 -31.61 -23.31
N TRP A 456 -24.68 -30.60 -23.84
CA TRP A 456 -24.70 -30.24 -25.26
C TRP A 456 -23.93 -31.27 -26.08
N ASN A 457 -24.51 -31.65 -27.21
CA ASN A 457 -23.91 -32.53 -28.20
C ASN A 457 -23.82 -31.77 -29.52
N GLU A 458 -22.69 -31.90 -30.21
CA GLU A 458 -22.48 -31.34 -31.54
C GLU A 458 -22.83 -32.41 -32.59
N PHE A 459 -23.58 -31.99 -33.60
CA PHE A 459 -23.92 -32.82 -34.75
C PHE A 459 -23.54 -32.08 -36.02
N THR A 460 -23.06 -32.82 -37.00
CA THR A 460 -22.61 -32.27 -38.28
C THR A 460 -23.28 -33.01 -39.43
N ILE A 461 -23.74 -32.26 -40.43
CA ILE A 461 -24.29 -32.76 -41.69
C ILE A 461 -23.49 -32.13 -42.84
N GLU A 462 -22.90 -32.97 -43.69
CA GLU A 462 -22.23 -32.51 -44.91
C GLU A 462 -23.20 -32.62 -46.08
N LEU A 463 -23.45 -31.51 -46.78
CA LEU A 463 -24.28 -31.49 -47.98
C LEU A 463 -23.43 -31.84 -49.21
N PRO A 464 -23.98 -32.57 -50.20
CA PRO A 464 -23.26 -32.88 -51.43
C PRO A 464 -22.83 -31.64 -52.20
N GLU A 465 -21.68 -31.71 -52.88
CA GLU A 465 -21.20 -30.67 -53.81
C GLU A 465 -22.10 -30.53 -55.05
N ASP A 466 -22.83 -31.60 -55.40
CA ASP A 466 -23.76 -31.67 -56.52
C ASP A 466 -25.24 -31.53 -56.09
N LEU A 467 -25.49 -30.94 -54.91
CA LEU A 467 -26.85 -30.69 -54.41
C LEU A 467 -27.66 -29.85 -55.40
N ASP A 468 -28.88 -30.29 -55.71
CA ASP A 468 -29.80 -29.53 -56.57
C ASP A 468 -30.30 -28.28 -55.84
N MET A 469 -29.68 -27.15 -56.15
CA MET A 469 -29.99 -25.85 -55.56
C MET A 469 -31.30 -25.23 -56.07
N THR A 470 -32.03 -25.90 -56.98
CA THR A 470 -33.36 -25.45 -57.44
C THR A 470 -34.50 -25.93 -56.53
N LEU A 471 -34.24 -26.95 -55.71
CA LEU A 471 -35.20 -27.50 -54.76
C LEU A 471 -35.31 -26.62 -53.51
N GLU A 472 -36.50 -26.64 -52.90
CA GLU A 472 -36.72 -26.03 -51.59
C GLU A 472 -36.00 -26.83 -50.51
N GLN A 473 -35.69 -26.20 -49.37
CA GLN A 473 -34.98 -26.85 -48.27
C GLN A 473 -35.72 -26.68 -46.95
N GLN A 474 -35.79 -27.75 -46.18
CA GLN A 474 -36.28 -27.76 -44.80
C GLN A 474 -35.13 -28.15 -43.87
N ILE A 475 -35.06 -27.50 -42.72
CA ILE A 475 -34.10 -27.78 -41.66
C ILE A 475 -34.85 -28.19 -40.40
N GLY A 476 -34.37 -29.23 -39.71
CA GLY A 476 -35.03 -29.68 -38.49
C GLY A 476 -34.23 -30.64 -37.64
N VAL A 477 -34.85 -31.03 -36.53
CA VAL A 477 -34.35 -32.08 -35.64
C VAL A 477 -35.49 -33.07 -35.41
N GLN A 478 -35.20 -34.34 -35.61
CA GLN A 478 -36.07 -35.47 -35.30
C GLN A 478 -35.62 -36.18 -34.02
N CYS A 479 -36.60 -36.56 -33.21
CA CYS A 479 -36.45 -37.37 -32.01
C CYS A 479 -37.34 -38.61 -32.16
N GLU A 480 -36.73 -39.79 -32.11
CA GLU A 480 -37.43 -41.07 -32.11
C GLU A 480 -37.57 -41.55 -30.67
N THR A 481 -38.79 -41.80 -30.20
CA THR A 481 -39.08 -42.24 -28.83
C THR A 481 -39.24 -43.76 -28.73
N ILE A 482 -39.03 -44.32 -27.53
CA ILE A 482 -39.21 -45.76 -27.23
C ILE A 482 -40.36 -46.04 -26.25
N GLY A 483 -41.10 -45.01 -25.84
CA GLY A 483 -42.13 -45.15 -24.82
C GLY A 483 -42.66 -43.81 -24.35
N GLU A 484 -43.65 -43.89 -23.45
CA GLU A 484 -44.29 -42.71 -22.87
C GLU A 484 -43.35 -41.92 -21.96
N GLY A 485 -43.47 -40.59 -21.97
CA GLY A 485 -42.76 -39.72 -21.03
C GLY A 485 -42.65 -38.27 -21.46
N ASN A 486 -42.45 -37.40 -20.48
CA ASN A 486 -42.26 -35.96 -20.71
C ASN A 486 -40.79 -35.58 -20.54
N PHE A 487 -40.24 -34.85 -21.50
CA PHE A 487 -38.85 -34.41 -21.47
C PHE A 487 -38.64 -33.18 -22.35
N THR A 488 -37.52 -32.49 -22.12
CA THR A 488 -37.17 -31.27 -22.85
C THR A 488 -35.81 -31.44 -23.53
N ILE A 489 -35.75 -31.06 -24.81
CA ILE A 489 -34.52 -30.91 -25.59
C ILE A 489 -34.29 -29.41 -25.82
N TYR A 490 -33.03 -28.96 -25.86
CA TYR A 490 -32.69 -27.59 -26.25
C TYR A 490 -31.84 -27.63 -27.53
N ILE A 491 -32.14 -26.72 -28.47
CA ILE A 491 -31.43 -26.61 -29.75
C ILE A 491 -30.87 -25.20 -29.84
N ASP A 492 -29.59 -25.09 -30.16
CA ASP A 492 -28.89 -23.81 -30.24
C ASP A 492 -27.76 -23.83 -31.29
N ALA A 493 -27.19 -22.65 -31.56
CA ALA A 493 -26.12 -22.31 -32.48
C ALA A 493 -26.08 -23.15 -33.77
N ILE A 494 -27.11 -23.03 -34.63
CA ILE A 494 -27.06 -23.68 -35.96
C ILE A 494 -26.31 -22.79 -36.94
N GLU A 495 -25.25 -23.34 -37.53
CA GLU A 495 -24.34 -22.62 -38.43
C GLU A 495 -23.95 -23.43 -39.66
N TRP A 496 -23.62 -22.72 -40.76
CA TRP A 496 -23.08 -23.25 -42.01
C TRP A 496 -22.33 -22.19 -42.83
#